data_AF-A0A7X2PIM7-F1
#
_entry.id   AF-A0A7X2PIM7-F1
#
_cell.length_a   1.000
_cell.length_b   1.000
_cell.length_c   1.000
_cell.angle_alpha   90.00
_cell.angle_beta   90.00
_cell.angle_gamma   90.00
#
_symmetry.space_group_name_H-M   'P 1'
#
loop_
_entity.id
_entity.type
_entity.pdbx_description
1 polymer ?
#
loop_
_entity_poly.entity_id
_entity_poly.type
_entity_poly.pdbx_seq_one_letter_code
_entity_poly.pdbx_strand_id
1 'polypeptide(L)'
;MFLFSIASFLCWVHWIQSRGHGLPAYAGALFFWVLALLSKESAVALAPLCALAVLTQKDRDLRRLWGLAPFVFGAGFYFTVAVLAKENHLHFNDGSFSLSAPFWAVLVRSTGGLLWVWGLVSIIILAVLRARKWRELMWISGPWILVTLLPYSFLTYMTSVPSRHTYFASAGIALIVAAAILALREWSVAHKRSWMFTLAAAIVILHESGYVWTAKHRQYASRAAPTEALIRAASRSNGPIYASCFPYSRQVGEHALKLRQVEAVFITGPTARNHPDALDFCNDVAYE
;
A
#
# COMPACT_ATOMS: atom_id res chain seq x y z
N MET A 1 5.31 3.63 -1.43
CA MET A 1 6.16 4.49 -0.58
C MET A 1 5.25 5.56 0.01
N PHE A 2 5.38 5.87 1.31
CA PHE A 2 4.49 6.79 2.03
C PHE A 2 5.28 7.67 3.01
N LEU A 3 6.49 8.06 2.58
CA LEU A 3 7.49 8.72 3.41
C LEU A 3 7.02 10.11 3.83
N PHE A 4 6.56 10.90 2.86
CA PHE A 4 6.08 12.26 3.12
C PHE A 4 4.82 12.22 3.98
N SER A 5 3.97 11.22 3.76
CA SER A 5 2.77 11.03 4.56
C SER A 5 3.08 10.74 6.03
N ILE A 6 4.01 9.82 6.32
CA ILE A 6 4.46 9.57 7.70
C ILE A 6 5.14 10.80 8.29
N ALA A 7 6.06 11.44 7.56
CA ALA A 7 6.79 12.60 8.05
C ALA A 7 5.82 13.73 8.44
N SER A 8 4.83 14.00 7.60
CA SER A 8 3.76 14.96 7.89
C SER A 8 2.99 14.57 9.17
N PHE A 9 2.59 13.30 9.29
CA PHE A 9 1.88 12.82 10.48
C PHE A 9 2.73 12.91 11.76
N LEU A 10 4.02 12.58 11.72
CA LEU A 10 4.93 12.68 12.86
C LEU A 10 5.14 14.14 13.28
N CYS A 11 5.34 15.05 12.32
CA CYS A 11 5.41 16.49 12.56
C CYS A 11 4.10 17.01 13.20
N TRP A 12 2.94 16.53 12.72
CA TRP A 12 1.65 16.83 13.32
C TRP A 12 1.55 16.35 14.77
N VAL A 13 1.90 15.08 15.03
CA VAL A 13 1.91 14.50 16.38
C VAL A 13 2.84 15.27 17.32
N HIS A 14 4.01 15.67 16.83
CA HIS A 14 4.96 16.47 17.60
C HIS A 14 4.42 17.88 17.91
N TRP A 15 3.75 18.52 16.94
CA TRP A 15 3.06 19.79 17.14
C TRP A 15 1.98 19.68 18.22
N ILE A 16 1.12 18.67 18.13
CA ILE A 16 0.04 18.48 19.11
C ILE A 16 0.56 18.05 20.50
N GLN A 17 1.81 17.64 20.65
CA GLN A 17 2.41 17.34 21.95
C GLN A 17 3.17 18.52 22.55
N SER A 18 3.59 19.49 21.73
CA SER A 18 4.38 20.63 22.16
C SER A 18 3.51 21.72 22.81
N ARG A 19 3.94 22.27 23.96
CA ARG A 19 3.25 23.34 24.69
C ARG A 19 3.77 24.77 24.42
N GLY A 20 4.83 24.96 23.62
CA GLY A 20 5.42 26.29 23.38
C GLY A 20 6.25 26.52 22.11
N HIS A 21 6.80 25.46 21.48
CA HIS A 21 7.64 25.57 20.26
C HIS A 21 7.06 24.81 19.06
N GLY A 22 5.73 24.84 18.92
CA GLY A 22 5.03 24.01 17.94
C GLY A 22 5.09 24.52 16.49
N LEU A 23 5.43 25.78 16.24
CA LEU A 23 5.30 26.38 14.92
C LEU A 23 6.14 25.69 13.83
N PRO A 24 7.41 25.32 14.07
CA PRO A 24 8.22 24.57 13.09
C PRO A 24 7.65 23.17 12.83
N ALA A 25 7.10 22.51 13.85
CA ALA A 25 6.49 21.19 13.72
C ALA A 25 5.22 21.25 12.85
N TYR A 26 4.39 22.27 13.05
CA TYR A 26 3.20 22.50 12.22
C TYR A 26 3.57 22.87 10.77
N ALA A 27 4.55 23.76 10.59
CA ALA A 27 5.05 24.12 9.26
C ALA A 27 5.63 22.89 8.53
N GLY A 28 6.39 22.05 9.24
CA GLY A 28 6.88 20.77 8.73
C GLY A 28 5.75 19.82 8.32
N ALA A 29 4.69 19.74 9.13
CA ALA A 29 3.52 18.92 8.82
C ALA A 29 2.86 19.36 7.50
N LEU A 30 2.67 20.67 7.31
CA LEU A 30 2.12 21.23 6.07
C LEU A 30 3.04 21.03 4.87
N PHE A 31 4.34 21.30 5.03
CA PHE A 31 5.33 21.14 3.98
C PHE A 31 5.37 19.70 3.45
N PHE A 32 5.50 18.71 4.35
CA PHE A 32 5.49 17.31 3.96
C PHE A 32 4.15 16.85 3.42
N TRP A 33 3.04 17.43 3.86
CA TRP A 33 1.73 17.13 3.28
C TRP A 33 1.61 17.59 1.83
N VAL A 34 2.12 18.79 1.50
CA VAL A 34 2.18 19.27 0.11
C VAL A 34 3.07 18.36 -0.74
N LEU A 35 4.23 17.95 -0.23
CA LEU A 35 5.09 16.98 -0.92
C LEU A 35 4.38 15.63 -1.12
N ALA A 36 3.60 15.17 -0.14
CA ALA A 36 2.82 13.95 -0.25
C ALA A 36 1.77 14.05 -1.36
N LEU A 37 1.09 15.20 -1.50
CA LEU A 37 0.17 15.46 -2.62
C LEU A 37 0.88 15.44 -3.97
N LEU A 38 2.02 16.14 -4.09
CA LEU A 38 2.80 16.19 -5.33
C LEU A 38 3.36 14.81 -5.72
N SER A 39 3.73 14.00 -4.73
CA SER A 39 4.21 12.63 -4.91
C SER A 39 3.08 11.60 -5.16
N LYS A 40 1.82 12.04 -5.24
CA LYS A 40 0.63 11.17 -5.37
C LYS A 40 0.52 10.11 -4.27
N GLU A 41 1.04 10.40 -3.09
CA GLU A 41 0.79 9.56 -1.90
C GLU A 41 -0.65 9.74 -1.42
N SER A 42 -1.12 8.90 -0.50
CA SER A 42 -2.47 8.96 0.09
C SER A 42 -2.65 10.17 1.03
N ALA A 43 -2.18 11.35 0.66
CA ALA A 43 -2.15 12.56 1.48
C ALA A 43 -3.55 13.02 1.93
N VAL A 44 -4.60 12.68 1.18
CA VAL A 44 -5.99 12.95 1.56
C VAL A 44 -6.38 12.17 2.82
N ALA A 45 -5.82 10.98 3.04
CA ALA A 45 -6.05 10.21 4.26
C ALA A 45 -5.40 10.86 5.50
N LEU A 46 -4.45 11.79 5.34
CA LEU A 46 -3.81 12.44 6.48
C LEU A 46 -4.76 13.34 7.27
N ALA A 47 -5.70 14.04 6.61
CA ALA A 47 -6.62 14.92 7.32
C ALA A 47 -7.43 14.17 8.42
N PRO A 48 -8.14 13.07 8.11
CA PRO A 48 -8.81 12.27 9.13
C PRO A 48 -7.86 11.58 10.13
N LEU A 49 -6.64 11.19 9.73
CA LEU A 49 -5.66 10.61 10.66
C LEU A 49 -5.13 11.65 11.66
N CYS A 50 -4.85 12.87 11.22
CA CYS A 50 -4.44 13.98 12.07
C CYS A 50 -5.57 14.38 13.03
N ALA A 51 -6.82 14.33 12.58
CA ALA A 51 -7.99 14.48 13.45
C ALA A 51 -8.04 13.38 14.53
N LEU A 52 -7.87 12.12 14.13
CA LEU A 52 -7.81 10.98 15.06
C LEU A 52 -6.70 11.18 16.11
N ALA A 53 -5.53 11.66 15.70
CA ALA A 53 -4.43 11.94 16.62
C ALA A 53 -4.82 12.96 17.70
N VAL A 54 -5.53 14.04 17.34
CA VAL A 54 -6.05 15.03 18.32
C VAL A 54 -7.08 14.40 19.26
N LEU A 55 -8.03 13.62 18.72
CA LEU A 55 -9.12 13.00 19.49
C LEU A 55 -8.63 11.94 20.50
N THR A 56 -7.47 11.34 20.23
CA THR A 56 -6.87 10.29 21.08
C THR A 56 -5.96 10.83 22.17
N GLN A 57 -5.66 12.14 22.19
CA GLN A 57 -4.89 12.74 23.28
C GLN A 57 -5.67 12.78 24.60
N LYS A 58 -4.97 12.64 25.72
CA LYS A 58 -5.57 12.70 27.07
C LYS A 58 -6.18 14.07 27.39
N ASP A 59 -5.49 15.14 27.01
CA ASP A 59 -5.91 16.52 27.32
C ASP A 59 -6.97 17.08 26.35
N ARG A 60 -7.28 16.34 25.25
CA ARG A 60 -8.30 16.65 24.23
C ARG A 60 -8.47 18.14 23.89
N ASP A 61 -7.38 18.83 23.57
CA ASP A 61 -7.46 20.23 23.14
C ASP A 61 -8.05 20.33 21.72
N LEU A 62 -9.39 20.33 21.65
CA LEU A 62 -10.15 20.35 20.39
C LEU A 62 -9.88 21.60 19.55
N ARG A 63 -9.32 22.67 20.14
CA ARG A 63 -8.93 23.87 19.37
C ARG A 63 -7.86 23.54 18.33
N ARG A 64 -7.04 22.50 18.56
CA ARG A 64 -6.02 22.03 17.60
C ARG A 64 -6.63 21.45 16.33
N LEU A 65 -7.91 21.07 16.33
CA LEU A 65 -8.62 20.68 15.11
C LEU A 65 -8.71 21.80 14.08
N TRP A 66 -8.67 23.08 14.50
CA TRP A 66 -8.61 24.20 13.56
C TRP A 66 -7.32 24.20 12.72
N GLY A 67 -6.24 23.62 13.25
CA GLY A 67 -5.00 23.40 12.48
C GLY A 67 -5.17 22.42 11.31
N LEU A 68 -6.29 21.68 11.23
CA LEU A 68 -6.59 20.82 10.09
C LEU A 68 -7.15 21.60 8.90
N ALA A 69 -7.56 22.87 9.09
CA ALA A 69 -8.21 23.63 8.03
C ALA A 69 -7.41 23.61 6.71
N PRO A 70 -6.08 23.85 6.66
CA PRO A 70 -5.34 23.81 5.41
C PRO A 70 -5.34 22.41 4.75
N PHE A 71 -5.28 21.34 5.55
CA PHE A 71 -5.31 19.97 5.06
C PHE A 71 -6.68 19.65 4.44
N VAL A 72 -7.77 20.00 5.11
CA VAL A 72 -9.14 19.75 4.65
C VAL A 72 -9.46 20.60 3.43
N PHE A 73 -9.17 21.90 3.47
CA PHE A 73 -9.43 22.79 2.35
C PHE A 73 -8.60 22.41 1.12
N GLY A 74 -7.32 22.10 1.28
CA GLY A 74 -6.50 21.73 0.14
C GLY A 74 -6.81 20.33 -0.40
N ALA A 75 -7.21 19.37 0.45
CA ALA A 75 -7.72 18.08 0.00
C ALA A 75 -9.06 18.23 -0.76
N GLY A 76 -9.95 19.07 -0.25
CA GLY A 76 -11.22 19.41 -0.90
C GLY A 76 -11.00 20.11 -2.24
N PHE A 77 -10.09 21.09 -2.29
CA PHE A 77 -9.69 21.76 -3.53
C PHE A 77 -9.11 20.78 -4.55
N TYR A 78 -8.19 19.91 -4.13
CA TYR A 78 -7.62 18.85 -4.97
C TYR A 78 -8.72 17.95 -5.56
N PHE A 79 -9.66 17.50 -4.73
CA PHE A 79 -10.79 16.68 -5.16
C PHE A 79 -11.70 17.42 -6.14
N THR A 80 -12.04 18.68 -5.86
CA THR A 80 -12.87 19.51 -6.73
C THR A 80 -12.22 19.70 -8.10
N VAL A 81 -10.91 20.01 -8.14
CA VAL A 81 -10.17 20.14 -9.39
C VAL A 81 -10.17 18.81 -10.16
N ALA A 82 -9.98 17.68 -9.48
CA ALA A 82 -10.03 16.36 -10.11
C ALA A 82 -11.42 16.05 -10.71
N VAL A 83 -12.51 16.43 -10.03
CA VAL A 83 -13.88 16.26 -10.51
C VAL A 83 -14.21 17.22 -11.66
N LEU A 84 -13.74 18.46 -11.61
CA LEU A 84 -13.92 19.42 -12.71
C LEU A 84 -13.14 18.99 -13.96
N ALA A 85 -11.98 18.36 -13.79
CA ALA A 85 -11.17 17.80 -14.88
C ALA A 85 -11.66 16.43 -15.37
N LYS A 86 -12.82 15.95 -14.91
CA LYS A 86 -13.35 14.60 -15.19
C LYS A 86 -13.38 14.24 -16.67
N GLU A 87 -13.75 15.18 -17.55
CA GLU A 87 -13.82 14.94 -19.00
C GLU A 87 -12.48 14.53 -19.62
N ASN A 88 -11.37 15.01 -19.05
CA ASN A 88 -10.01 14.71 -19.52
C ASN A 88 -9.30 13.64 -18.68
N HIS A 89 -9.97 13.08 -17.67
CA HIS A 89 -9.34 12.19 -16.70
C HIS A 89 -9.68 10.72 -17.00
N LEU A 90 -8.68 9.96 -17.44
CA LEU A 90 -8.82 8.57 -17.91
C LEU A 90 -9.64 7.69 -16.94
N HIS A 91 -9.31 7.72 -15.65
CA HIS A 91 -9.93 6.86 -14.62
C HIS A 91 -11.42 7.12 -14.33
N PHE A 92 -11.95 8.27 -14.76
CA PHE A 92 -13.38 8.56 -14.59
C PHE A 92 -14.22 8.13 -15.80
N ASN A 93 -13.58 7.89 -16.95
CA ASN A 93 -14.25 7.59 -18.21
C ASN A 93 -14.01 6.14 -18.69
N ASP A 94 -13.00 5.45 -18.14
CA ASP A 94 -12.66 4.06 -18.44
C ASP A 94 -13.48 3.02 -17.63
N GLY A 95 -14.37 3.49 -16.74
CA GLY A 95 -15.16 2.64 -15.87
C GLY A 95 -14.40 2.08 -14.67
N SER A 96 -13.14 2.48 -14.43
CA SER A 96 -12.27 2.01 -13.32
C SER A 96 -12.67 2.54 -11.94
N PHE A 97 -13.48 3.60 -11.88
CA PHE A 97 -13.94 4.24 -10.66
C PHE A 97 -15.47 4.37 -10.67
N SER A 98 -16.12 3.94 -9.59
CA SER A 98 -17.55 4.19 -9.38
C SER A 98 -17.88 4.43 -7.91
N LEU A 99 -18.70 5.44 -7.66
CA LEU A 99 -19.29 5.68 -6.33
C LEU A 99 -20.34 4.63 -5.95
N SER A 100 -20.89 3.89 -6.93
CA SER A 100 -21.81 2.76 -6.70
C SER A 100 -21.10 1.41 -6.56
N ALA A 101 -19.76 1.39 -6.57
CA ALA A 101 -18.99 0.17 -6.32
C ALA A 101 -19.38 -0.45 -4.97
N PRO A 102 -19.21 -1.78 -4.78
CA PRO A 102 -19.50 -2.47 -3.52
C PRO A 102 -18.46 -2.13 -2.45
N PHE A 103 -18.41 -0.86 -2.06
CA PHE A 103 -17.42 -0.22 -1.19
C PHE A 103 -17.21 -1.01 0.10
N TRP A 104 -18.29 -1.35 0.80
CA TRP A 104 -18.22 -2.07 2.07
C TRP A 104 -17.64 -3.47 1.91
N ALA A 105 -17.99 -4.17 0.84
CA ALA A 105 -17.45 -5.51 0.56
C ALA A 105 -15.94 -5.43 0.26
N VAL A 106 -15.52 -4.47 -0.56
CA VAL A 106 -14.10 -4.24 -0.89
C VAL A 106 -13.31 -3.85 0.35
N LEU A 107 -13.83 -2.93 1.16
CA LEU A 107 -13.19 -2.46 2.38
C LEU A 107 -13.02 -3.61 3.39
N VAL A 108 -14.09 -4.34 3.70
CA VAL A 108 -14.06 -5.48 4.64
C VAL A 108 -13.12 -6.58 4.13
N ARG A 109 -13.21 -6.94 2.85
CA ARG A 109 -12.34 -7.97 2.25
C ARG A 109 -10.87 -7.54 2.29
N SER A 110 -10.58 -6.28 2.00
CA SER A 110 -9.21 -5.75 2.01
C SER A 110 -8.65 -5.64 3.43
N THR A 111 -9.44 -5.14 4.39
CA THR A 111 -9.07 -5.12 5.80
C THR A 111 -8.85 -6.53 6.34
N GLY A 112 -9.73 -7.47 6.03
CA GLY A 112 -9.60 -8.88 6.41
C GLY A 112 -8.35 -9.52 5.82
N GLY A 113 -8.09 -9.31 4.52
CA GLY A 113 -6.88 -9.77 3.85
C GLY A 113 -5.61 -9.16 4.44
N LEU A 114 -5.65 -7.89 4.87
CA LEU A 114 -4.51 -7.22 5.49
C LEU A 114 -4.23 -7.75 6.90
N LEU A 115 -5.29 -8.04 7.68
CA LEU A 115 -5.18 -8.61 9.03
C LEU A 115 -4.77 -10.08 9.01
N TRP A 116 -5.01 -10.80 7.91
CA TRP A 116 -4.60 -12.18 7.77
C TRP A 116 -3.12 -12.29 7.38
N VAL A 117 -2.27 -13.08 8.04
CA VAL A 117 -2.52 -13.92 9.23
C VAL A 117 -2.18 -13.16 10.53
N TRP A 118 -1.14 -12.32 10.49
CA TRP A 118 -0.49 -11.80 11.69
C TRP A 118 -1.31 -10.80 12.49
N GLY A 119 -2.18 -10.02 11.84
CA GLY A 119 -3.12 -9.14 12.53
C GLY A 119 -4.09 -9.95 13.40
N LEU A 120 -4.63 -11.05 12.87
CA LEU A 120 -5.52 -11.94 13.62
C LEU A 120 -4.79 -12.61 14.79
N VAL A 121 -3.61 -13.17 14.56
CA VAL A 121 -2.77 -13.78 15.61
C VAL A 121 -2.48 -12.76 16.72
N SER A 122 -2.16 -11.52 16.34
CA SER A 122 -1.87 -10.44 17.29
C SER A 122 -3.10 -10.07 18.14
N ILE A 123 -4.28 -9.99 17.52
CA ILE A 123 -5.55 -9.76 18.23
C ILE A 123 -5.82 -10.90 19.23
N ILE A 124 -5.60 -12.16 18.84
CA ILE A 124 -5.76 -13.31 19.72
C ILE A 124 -4.79 -13.24 20.91
N ILE A 125 -3.51 -12.94 20.68
CA ILE A 125 -2.51 -12.79 21.74
C ILE A 125 -2.94 -11.70 22.73
N LEU A 126 -3.34 -10.53 22.23
CA LEU A 126 -3.80 -9.41 23.08
C LEU A 126 -5.04 -9.77 23.89
N ALA A 127 -5.97 -10.53 23.31
CA ALA A 127 -7.18 -11.01 23.98
C ALA A 127 -6.87 -12.05 25.06
N VAL A 128 -6.05 -13.06 24.76
CA VAL A 128 -5.66 -14.14 25.68
C VAL A 128 -4.87 -13.58 26.87
N LEU A 129 -3.91 -12.68 26.61
CA LEU A 129 -3.11 -12.03 27.65
C LEU A 129 -3.87 -10.91 28.38
N ARG A 130 -5.13 -10.63 27.99
CA ARG A 130 -5.98 -9.57 28.55
C ARG A 130 -5.24 -8.22 28.66
N ALA A 131 -4.48 -7.89 27.63
CA ALA A 131 -3.48 -6.83 27.66
C ALA A 131 -4.13 -5.43 27.55
N ARG A 132 -4.86 -5.02 28.60
CA ARG A 132 -5.70 -3.79 28.62
C ARG A 132 -4.90 -2.51 28.36
N LYS A 133 -3.62 -2.48 28.75
CA LYS A 133 -2.67 -1.38 28.52
C LYS A 133 -2.57 -1.00 27.04
N TRP A 134 -2.74 -1.96 26.12
CA TRP A 134 -2.54 -1.76 24.68
C TRP A 134 -3.85 -1.51 23.91
N ARG A 135 -4.99 -1.37 24.60
CA ARG A 135 -6.30 -1.14 23.94
C ARG A 135 -6.35 0.20 23.21
N GLU A 136 -5.66 1.22 23.70
CA GLU A 136 -5.60 2.52 23.01
C GLU A 136 -4.96 2.38 21.62
N LEU A 137 -3.87 1.60 21.50
CA LEU A 137 -3.25 1.33 20.20
C LEU A 137 -4.22 0.59 19.27
N MET A 138 -5.01 -0.35 19.77
CA MET A 138 -6.05 -1.03 18.98
C MET A 138 -7.09 -0.05 18.42
N TRP A 139 -7.56 0.87 19.27
CA TRP A 139 -8.54 1.88 18.89
C TRP A 139 -8.00 2.94 17.93
N ILE A 140 -6.68 3.16 17.89
CA ILE A 140 -6.03 4.00 16.87
C ILE A 140 -5.86 3.22 15.57
N SER A 141 -5.41 1.97 15.67
CA SER A 141 -5.04 1.14 14.52
C SER A 141 -6.22 0.78 13.62
N GLY A 142 -7.38 0.46 14.22
CA GLY A 142 -8.58 0.12 13.45
C GLY A 142 -9.03 1.25 12.51
N PRO A 143 -9.36 2.44 13.04
CA PRO A 143 -9.67 3.62 12.23
C PRO A 143 -8.55 3.99 11.26
N TRP A 144 -7.27 3.84 11.65
CA TRP A 144 -6.15 4.06 10.73
C TRP A 144 -6.24 3.19 9.48
N ILE A 145 -6.43 1.88 9.64
CA ILE A 145 -6.55 0.94 8.53
C ILE A 145 -7.75 1.32 7.64
N LEU A 146 -8.90 1.63 8.24
CA LEU A 146 -10.11 1.96 7.50
C LEU A 146 -9.94 3.26 6.70
N VAL A 147 -9.45 4.32 7.35
CA VAL A 147 -9.26 5.65 6.75
C VAL A 147 -8.27 5.60 5.59
N THR A 148 -7.18 4.83 5.72
CA THR A 148 -6.15 4.73 4.68
C THR A 148 -6.58 3.87 3.49
N LEU A 149 -7.48 2.90 3.67
CA LEU A 149 -8.04 2.07 2.59
C LEU A 149 -9.25 2.72 1.89
N LEU A 150 -9.93 3.65 2.56
CA LEU A 150 -11.17 4.25 2.08
C LEU A 150 -11.07 4.86 0.67
N PRO A 151 -10.02 5.63 0.30
CA PRO A 151 -9.92 6.22 -1.03
C PRO A 151 -9.86 5.17 -2.16
N TYR A 152 -9.39 3.96 -1.86
CA TYR A 152 -9.16 2.89 -2.83
C TYR A 152 -10.31 1.89 -2.94
N SER A 153 -11.33 2.02 -2.08
CA SER A 153 -12.45 1.08 -2.03
C SER A 153 -13.54 1.36 -3.07
N PHE A 154 -13.36 2.40 -3.89
CA PHE A 154 -14.24 2.80 -5.00
C PHE A 154 -13.77 2.30 -6.38
N LEU A 155 -12.71 1.50 -6.41
CA LEU A 155 -12.20 0.89 -7.64
C LEU A 155 -13.11 -0.27 -8.06
N THR A 156 -13.54 -0.27 -9.32
CA THR A 156 -14.49 -1.25 -9.88
C THR A 156 -13.82 -2.45 -10.55
N TYR A 157 -12.59 -2.28 -11.03
CA TYR A 157 -11.85 -3.30 -11.77
C TYR A 157 -11.23 -4.39 -10.87
N MET A 158 -11.31 -4.26 -9.55
CA MET A 158 -10.78 -5.22 -8.58
C MET A 158 -11.71 -5.40 -7.38
N THR A 159 -11.78 -6.62 -6.86
CA THR A 159 -12.59 -6.97 -5.69
C THR A 159 -11.89 -6.70 -4.35
N SER A 160 -10.64 -6.23 -4.38
CA SER A 160 -9.81 -5.89 -3.22
C SER A 160 -8.85 -4.76 -3.57
N VAL A 161 -8.43 -3.98 -2.56
CA VAL A 161 -7.45 -2.91 -2.73
C VAL A 161 -6.09 -3.49 -3.16
N PRO A 162 -5.50 -3.00 -4.26
CA PRO A 162 -4.19 -3.46 -4.73
C PRO A 162 -3.09 -3.29 -3.69
N SER A 163 -2.13 -4.21 -3.65
CA SER A 163 -1.01 -4.21 -2.67
C SER A 163 -0.21 -2.90 -2.63
N ARG A 164 -0.08 -2.20 -3.77
CA ARG A 164 0.61 -0.90 -3.84
C ARG A 164 -0.04 0.20 -2.99
N HIS A 165 -1.33 0.05 -2.70
CA HIS A 165 -2.14 1.02 -1.96
C HIS A 165 -2.36 0.61 -0.50
N THR A 166 -1.94 -0.60 -0.11
CA THR A 166 -2.09 -1.09 1.26
C THR A 166 -0.94 -0.67 2.17
N TYR A 167 0.18 -0.15 1.66
CA TYR A 167 1.36 0.19 2.46
C TYR A 167 1.05 1.12 3.64
N PHE A 168 0.24 2.15 3.42
CA PHE A 168 -0.09 3.09 4.49
C PHE A 168 -1.03 2.50 5.54
N ALA A 169 -1.94 1.61 5.10
CA ALA A 169 -2.80 0.82 5.99
C ALA A 169 -2.00 -0.21 6.80
N SER A 170 -0.96 -0.81 6.22
CA SER A 170 -0.06 -1.75 6.90
C SER A 170 0.64 -1.12 8.10
N ALA A 171 0.85 0.21 8.12
CA ALA A 171 1.36 0.90 9.30
C ALA A 171 0.41 0.77 10.51
N GLY A 172 -0.91 0.80 10.29
CA GLY A 172 -1.90 0.54 11.33
C GLY A 172 -1.83 -0.89 11.85
N ILE A 173 -1.62 -1.88 10.99
CA ILE A 173 -1.41 -3.26 11.43
C ILE A 173 -0.11 -3.43 12.20
N ALA A 174 0.97 -2.75 11.79
CA ALA A 174 2.23 -2.80 12.49
C ALA A 174 2.08 -2.36 13.97
N LEU A 175 1.19 -1.41 14.27
CA LEU A 175 0.87 -1.02 15.65
C LEU A 175 0.19 -2.15 16.44
N ILE A 176 -0.75 -2.88 15.83
CA ILE A 176 -1.42 -4.05 16.43
C ILE A 176 -0.40 -5.17 16.71
N VAL A 177 0.44 -5.47 15.72
CA VAL A 177 1.49 -6.50 15.83
C VAL A 177 2.51 -6.11 16.90
N ALA A 178 2.97 -4.85 16.91
CA ALA A 178 3.88 -4.34 17.92
C ALA A 178 3.29 -4.45 19.33
N ALA A 179 2.02 -4.07 19.51
CA ALA A 179 1.31 -4.22 20.78
C ALA A 179 1.29 -5.68 21.26
N ALA A 180 0.99 -6.63 20.36
CA ALA A 180 0.96 -8.05 20.71
C ALA A 180 2.35 -8.59 21.09
N ILE A 181 3.39 -8.22 20.34
CA ILE A 181 4.78 -8.62 20.60
C ILE A 181 5.25 -8.05 21.96
N LEU A 182 4.93 -6.78 22.25
CA LEU A 182 5.28 -6.15 23.52
C LEU A 182 4.53 -6.79 24.70
N ALA A 183 3.24 -7.07 24.54
CA ALA A 183 2.45 -7.79 25.54
C ALA A 183 3.00 -9.21 25.80
N LEU A 184 3.38 -9.93 24.74
CA LEU A 184 3.99 -11.25 24.85
C LEU A 184 5.35 -11.17 25.55
N ARG A 185 6.17 -10.16 25.24
CA ARG A 185 7.46 -9.92 25.89
C ARG A 185 7.27 -9.67 27.39
N GLU A 186 6.40 -8.72 27.77
CA GLU A 186 6.09 -8.40 29.16
C GLU A 186 5.64 -9.66 29.93
N TRP A 187 4.72 -10.43 29.36
CA TRP A 187 4.23 -11.67 29.96
C TRP A 187 5.31 -12.75 30.08
N SER A 188 6.14 -12.92 29.05
CA SER A 188 7.21 -13.95 29.02
C SER A 188 8.28 -13.70 30.08
N VAL A 189 8.64 -12.43 30.31
CA VAL A 189 9.60 -12.04 31.35
C VAL A 189 8.98 -12.28 32.72
N ALA A 190 7.72 -11.89 32.94
CA ALA A 190 7.04 -12.08 34.22
C ALA A 190 6.93 -13.56 34.63
N HIS A 191 6.79 -14.47 33.66
CA HIS A 191 6.66 -15.91 33.90
C HIS A 191 7.96 -16.70 33.73
N LYS A 192 9.11 -16.01 33.56
CA LYS A 192 10.43 -16.63 33.32
C LYS A 192 10.45 -17.58 32.09
N ARG A 193 9.66 -17.26 31.06
CA ARG A 193 9.55 -18.02 29.80
C ARG A 193 10.04 -17.20 28.60
N SER A 194 11.21 -16.59 28.71
CA SER A 194 11.79 -15.74 27.64
C SER A 194 11.92 -16.46 26.29
N TRP A 195 12.09 -17.80 26.30
CA TRP A 195 12.11 -18.63 25.09
C TRP A 195 10.85 -18.48 24.22
N MET A 196 9.68 -18.18 24.80
CA MET A 196 8.43 -18.02 24.05
C MET A 196 8.47 -16.80 23.12
N PHE A 197 9.10 -15.71 23.57
CA PHE A 197 9.30 -14.52 22.73
C PHE A 197 10.24 -14.83 21.56
N THR A 198 11.37 -15.49 21.84
CA THR A 198 12.33 -15.91 20.80
C THR A 198 11.69 -16.87 19.80
N LEU A 199 10.90 -17.83 20.29
CA LEU A 199 10.17 -18.77 19.44
C LEU A 199 9.16 -18.04 18.54
N ALA A 200 8.39 -17.10 19.09
CA ALA A 200 7.44 -16.32 18.29
C ALA A 200 8.13 -15.52 17.19
N ALA A 201 9.26 -14.86 17.50
CA ALA A 201 10.06 -14.15 16.50
C ALA A 201 10.61 -15.10 15.43
N ALA A 202 11.10 -16.28 15.81
CA ALA A 202 11.58 -17.29 14.87
C ALA A 202 10.46 -17.78 13.95
N ILE A 203 9.26 -18.03 14.48
CA ILE A 203 8.09 -18.45 13.70
C ILE A 203 7.71 -17.38 12.66
N VAL A 204 7.70 -16.10 13.04
CA VAL A 204 7.45 -14.99 12.10
C VAL A 204 8.47 -14.99 10.96
N ILE A 205 9.77 -15.04 11.28
CA ILE A 205 10.84 -15.01 10.28
C ILE A 205 10.75 -16.23 9.35
N LEU A 206 10.52 -17.42 9.90
CA LEU A 206 10.41 -18.66 9.13
C LEU A 206 9.19 -18.65 8.21
N HIS A 207 8.04 -18.19 8.70
CA HIS A 207 6.84 -18.07 7.90
C HIS A 207 7.00 -17.06 6.76
N GLU A 208 7.50 -15.85 7.04
CA GLU A 208 7.68 -14.82 6.00
C GLU A 208 8.71 -15.27 4.94
N SER A 209 9.84 -15.83 5.37
CA SER A 209 10.87 -16.35 4.45
C SER A 209 10.32 -17.51 3.62
N GLY A 210 9.61 -18.43 4.27
CA GLY A 210 8.98 -19.58 3.64
C GLY A 210 7.90 -19.16 2.65
N TYR A 211 7.04 -18.20 2.99
CA TYR A 211 6.00 -17.68 2.12
C TYR A 211 6.58 -17.00 0.87
N VAL A 212 7.63 -16.19 1.04
CA VAL A 212 8.31 -15.56 -0.09
C VAL A 212 8.87 -16.61 -1.05
N TRP A 213 9.56 -17.63 -0.51
CA TRP A 213 10.22 -18.64 -1.32
C TRP A 213 9.23 -19.62 -1.99
N THR A 214 8.18 -20.02 -1.29
CA THR A 214 7.27 -21.07 -1.79
C THR A 214 6.12 -20.51 -2.63
N ALA A 215 5.51 -19.41 -2.20
CA ALA A 215 4.35 -18.82 -2.87
C ALA A 215 4.76 -17.68 -3.81
N LYS A 216 5.46 -16.66 -3.30
CA LYS A 216 5.74 -15.45 -4.09
C LYS A 216 6.79 -15.65 -5.18
N HIS A 217 7.80 -16.49 -4.95
CA HIS A 217 8.81 -16.78 -5.96
C HIS A 217 8.19 -17.35 -7.24
N ARG A 218 7.27 -18.31 -7.12
CA ARG A 218 6.56 -18.89 -8.28
C ARG A 218 5.75 -17.84 -9.03
N GLN A 219 5.05 -16.97 -8.31
CA GLN A 219 4.30 -15.86 -8.88
C GLN A 219 5.20 -14.83 -9.60
N TYR A 220 6.38 -14.53 -9.05
CA TYR A 220 7.34 -13.62 -9.69
C TYR A 220 7.98 -14.27 -10.91
N ALA A 221 8.32 -15.56 -10.85
CA ALA A 221 8.87 -16.29 -11.97
C ALA A 221 7.87 -16.38 -13.13
N SER A 222 6.58 -16.64 -12.86
CA SER A 222 5.55 -16.67 -13.89
C SER A 222 5.33 -15.29 -14.52
N ARG A 223 5.30 -14.21 -13.72
CA ARG A 223 5.20 -12.84 -14.24
C ARG A 223 6.42 -12.38 -15.03
N ALA A 224 7.61 -12.90 -14.70
CA ALA A 224 8.83 -12.60 -15.44
C ALA A 224 8.98 -13.46 -16.72
N ALA A 225 8.26 -14.58 -16.84
CA ALA A 225 8.46 -15.54 -17.93
C ALA A 225 8.28 -14.92 -19.34
N PRO A 226 7.26 -14.08 -19.63
CA PRO A 226 7.12 -13.43 -20.93
C PRO A 226 8.29 -12.52 -21.29
N THR A 227 8.76 -11.72 -20.33
CA THR A 227 9.90 -10.80 -20.54
C THR A 227 11.21 -11.57 -20.70
N GLU A 228 11.42 -12.64 -19.92
CA GLU A 228 12.62 -13.48 -20.03
C GLU A 228 12.62 -14.28 -21.34
N ALA A 229 11.46 -14.73 -21.82
CA ALA A 229 11.32 -15.35 -23.12
C ALA A 229 11.63 -14.37 -24.27
N LEU A 230 11.13 -13.14 -24.17
CA LEU A 230 11.45 -12.06 -25.11
C LEU A 230 12.95 -11.77 -25.14
N ILE A 231 13.60 -11.61 -23.99
CA ILE A 231 15.04 -11.37 -23.89
C ILE A 231 15.81 -12.53 -24.54
N ARG A 232 15.45 -13.78 -24.24
CA ARG A 232 16.10 -14.96 -24.83
C ARG A 232 15.93 -15.03 -26.35
N ALA A 233 14.76 -14.69 -26.88
CA ALA A 233 14.53 -14.61 -28.31
C ALA A 233 15.41 -13.52 -28.94
N ALA A 234 15.44 -12.34 -28.32
CA ALA A 234 16.22 -11.19 -28.76
C ALA A 234 17.72 -11.47 -28.81
N SER A 235 18.26 -12.13 -27.79
CA SER A 235 19.69 -12.48 -27.75
C SER A 235 20.11 -13.49 -28.82
N ARG A 236 19.15 -14.16 -29.48
CA ARG A 236 19.40 -15.16 -30.53
C ARG A 236 19.10 -14.66 -31.93
N SER A 237 18.42 -13.52 -32.07
CA SER A 237 17.97 -12.96 -33.35
C SER A 237 18.69 -11.64 -33.65
N ASN A 238 19.25 -11.50 -34.85
CA ASN A 238 19.85 -10.24 -35.31
C ASN A 238 18.83 -9.28 -35.96
N GLY A 239 17.52 -9.52 -35.78
CA GLY A 239 16.45 -8.84 -36.51
C GLY A 239 15.29 -8.40 -35.60
N PRO A 240 14.25 -7.76 -36.18
CA PRO A 240 13.06 -7.37 -35.44
C PRO A 240 12.33 -8.59 -34.87
N ILE A 241 11.82 -8.44 -33.65
CA ILE A 241 11.04 -9.47 -32.96
C ILE A 241 9.58 -9.10 -33.07
N TYR A 242 8.82 -9.96 -33.75
CA TYR A 242 7.37 -9.84 -33.85
C TYR A 242 6.74 -10.70 -32.75
N ALA A 243 6.03 -10.06 -31.82
CA ALA A 243 5.24 -10.76 -30.82
C ALA A 243 3.77 -10.83 -31.26
N SER A 244 3.29 -12.04 -31.54
CA SER A 244 1.87 -12.28 -31.85
C SER A 244 1.00 -12.02 -30.62
N CYS A 245 1.53 -12.33 -29.43
CA CYS A 245 0.94 -12.07 -28.13
C CYS A 245 2.05 -11.68 -27.13
N PHE A 246 1.80 -10.63 -26.36
CA PHE A 246 2.63 -10.22 -25.23
C PHE A 246 1.71 -9.60 -24.18
N PRO A 247 1.72 -10.09 -22.92
CA PRO A 247 0.69 -9.74 -21.95
C PRO A 247 0.86 -8.36 -21.32
N TYR A 248 2.01 -7.71 -21.54
CA TYR A 248 2.32 -6.40 -20.99
C TYR A 248 2.30 -5.32 -22.07
N SER A 249 2.38 -4.05 -21.67
CA SER A 249 2.49 -2.96 -22.64
C SER A 249 3.82 -3.07 -23.42
N ARG A 250 3.82 -2.57 -24.65
CA ARG A 250 5.03 -2.51 -25.50
C ARG A 250 6.22 -1.87 -24.78
N GLN A 251 5.95 -0.82 -24.00
CA GLN A 251 6.95 -0.12 -23.20
C GLN A 251 7.66 -1.06 -22.21
N VAL A 252 6.94 -1.96 -21.55
CA VAL A 252 7.55 -2.94 -20.63
C VAL A 252 8.53 -3.85 -21.35
N GLY A 253 8.16 -4.34 -22.54
CA GLY A 253 9.05 -5.18 -23.36
C GLY A 253 10.30 -4.43 -23.82
N GLU A 254 10.14 -3.21 -24.34
CA GLU A 254 11.27 -2.35 -24.75
C GLU A 254 12.20 -2.00 -23.58
N HIS A 255 11.64 -1.72 -22.40
CA HIS A 255 12.44 -1.46 -21.21
C HIS A 255 13.18 -2.71 -20.73
N ALA A 256 12.56 -3.90 -20.79
CA ALA A 256 13.22 -5.15 -20.44
C ALA A 256 14.44 -5.43 -21.33
N LEU A 257 14.31 -5.21 -22.63
CA LEU A 257 15.42 -5.34 -23.60
C LEU A 257 16.54 -4.32 -23.31
N LYS A 258 16.19 -3.05 -23.07
CA LYS A 258 17.15 -1.99 -22.71
C LYS A 258 17.90 -2.31 -21.42
N LEU A 259 17.21 -2.80 -20.38
CA LEU A 259 17.82 -3.18 -19.10
C LEU A 259 18.82 -4.33 -19.23
N ARG A 260 18.63 -5.21 -20.21
CA ARG A 260 19.56 -6.30 -20.53
C ARG A 260 20.57 -5.93 -21.63
N GLN A 261 20.58 -4.68 -22.07
CA GLN A 261 21.46 -4.19 -23.14
C GLN A 261 21.35 -5.00 -24.43
N VAL A 262 20.15 -5.50 -24.74
CA VAL A 262 19.87 -6.21 -25.99
C VAL A 262 19.21 -5.22 -26.95
N GLU A 263 19.91 -4.87 -28.02
CA GLU A 263 19.38 -4.03 -29.09
C GLU A 263 18.51 -4.87 -30.03
N ALA A 264 17.20 -4.84 -29.81
CA ALA A 264 16.24 -5.48 -30.70
C ALA A 264 15.02 -4.57 -30.91
N VAL A 265 14.50 -4.54 -32.14
CA VAL A 265 13.26 -3.82 -32.47
C VAL A 265 12.10 -4.71 -32.07
N PHE A 266 11.34 -4.28 -31.05
CA PHE A 266 10.19 -5.03 -30.54
C PHE A 266 8.89 -4.51 -31.16
N ILE A 267 8.18 -5.39 -31.87
CA ILE A 267 6.93 -5.07 -32.56
C ILE A 267 5.80 -5.92 -31.99
N THR A 268 4.72 -5.28 -31.57
CA THR A 268 3.52 -5.92 -31.03
C THR A 268 2.26 -5.42 -31.74
N GLY A 269 1.15 -6.14 -31.59
CA GLY A 269 -0.15 -5.74 -32.12
C GLY A 269 -0.52 -6.45 -33.43
N PRO A 270 -1.50 -5.92 -34.19
CA PRO A 270 -2.04 -6.59 -35.38
C PRO A 270 -1.00 -6.88 -36.46
N THR A 271 -0.03 -5.98 -36.62
CA THR A 271 1.09 -6.13 -37.57
C THR A 271 2.02 -7.26 -37.20
N ALA A 272 2.31 -7.44 -35.91
CA ALA A 272 3.12 -8.55 -35.43
C ALA A 272 2.37 -9.89 -35.49
N ARG A 273 1.07 -9.90 -35.20
CA ARG A 273 0.25 -11.12 -35.18
C ARG A 273 0.16 -11.82 -36.56
N ASN A 274 0.19 -11.04 -37.63
CA ASN A 274 0.10 -11.56 -38.99
C ASN A 274 1.47 -11.88 -39.62
N HIS A 275 2.57 -11.68 -38.88
CA HIS A 275 3.92 -11.96 -39.40
C HIS A 275 4.21 -13.48 -39.32
N PRO A 276 4.81 -14.10 -40.35
CA PRO A 276 5.08 -15.55 -40.36
C PRO A 276 6.00 -16.00 -39.22
N ASP A 277 6.96 -15.16 -38.83
CA ASP A 277 7.93 -15.45 -37.76
C ASP A 277 7.47 -14.95 -36.37
N ALA A 278 6.18 -14.71 -36.18
CA ALA A 278 5.67 -14.14 -34.94
C ALA A 278 5.76 -15.14 -33.77
N LEU A 279 6.31 -14.69 -32.65
CA LEU A 279 6.46 -15.47 -31.43
C LEU A 279 5.33 -15.16 -30.44
N ASP A 280 4.81 -16.21 -29.80
CA ASP A 280 3.84 -16.08 -28.72
C ASP A 280 4.56 -16.05 -27.36
N PHE A 281 4.41 -14.96 -26.62
CA PHE A 281 4.98 -14.77 -25.29
C PHE A 281 3.92 -14.75 -24.18
N CYS A 282 2.65 -15.01 -24.49
CA CYS A 282 1.60 -15.01 -23.50
C CYS A 282 1.69 -16.23 -22.57
N ASN A 283 1.27 -16.03 -21.34
CA ASN A 283 1.06 -17.12 -20.39
C ASN A 283 -0.29 -16.93 -19.70
N ASP A 284 -0.86 -18.03 -19.21
CA ASP A 284 -2.18 -18.04 -18.57
C ASP A 284 -2.25 -17.16 -17.32
N VAL A 285 -1.09 -16.79 -16.75
CA VAL A 285 -0.97 -16.14 -15.44
C VAL A 285 -1.01 -14.61 -15.54
N ALA A 286 -0.85 -14.02 -16.72
CA ALA A 286 -0.81 -12.57 -16.85
C ALA A 286 -2.20 -11.89 -16.76
N TYR A 287 -3.28 -12.68 -16.69
CA TYR A 287 -4.66 -12.21 -16.60
C TYR A 287 -5.26 -12.32 -15.18
N GLU A 288 -4.47 -12.70 -14.17
CA GLU A 288 -4.84 -12.71 -12.72
C GLU A 288 -4.15 -11.60 -11.89
#